data_AF-A0A413BFT0-F1
#
_entry.id   AF-A0A413BFT0-F1
#
_cell.length_a   1.000
_cell.length_b   1.000
_cell.length_c   1.000
_cell.angle_alpha   90.00
_cell.angle_beta   90.00
_cell.angle_gamma   90.00
#
_symmetry.space_group_name_H-M   'P 1'
#
loop_
_entity.id
_entity.type
_entity.pdbx_description
1 polymer ?
#
loop_
_entity_poly.entity_id
_entity_poly.type
_entity_poly.pdbx_seq_one_letter_code
_entity_poly.pdbx_strand_id
1 'polypeptide(L)'
;MARANNFPQAGLEKIDPKTVQAITMSLVDLYNKGKPKTDNEVRQRVNEYFEYCQASSLRPGVETLRTALHVSRSTLYEWSQGRNCSSERAEIIQGAKSIIDSFLEQAMLSGKVNPATGIFYCKNWLGYHDSISLEESLPMTSTQEALRAEDLPKLGAEE
;
A
#
# COMPACT_ATOMS: atom_id res chain seq x y z
N MET A 1 24.89 30.89 -4.52
CA MET A 1 24.25 29.68 -5.05
C MET A 1 22.93 29.49 -4.32
N ALA A 2 21.80 29.52 -5.01
CA ALA A 2 20.51 29.28 -4.38
C ALA A 2 20.47 27.86 -3.81
N ARG A 3 20.09 27.70 -2.54
CA ARG A 3 19.96 26.38 -1.91
C ARG A 3 18.93 25.56 -2.70
N ALA A 4 19.31 24.36 -3.12
CA ALA A 4 18.41 23.43 -3.78
C ALA A 4 17.18 23.21 -2.87
N ASN A 5 16.00 23.42 -3.44
CA ASN A 5 14.75 23.29 -2.71
C ASN A 5 14.60 21.82 -2.27
N ASN A 6 14.60 21.54 -0.97
CA ASN A 6 14.62 20.17 -0.44
C ASN A 6 13.21 19.66 -0.07
N PHE A 7 12.16 20.40 -0.46
CA PHE A 7 10.79 19.93 -0.29
C PHE A 7 10.53 18.74 -1.22
N PRO A 8 9.68 17.77 -0.80
CA PRO A 8 9.35 16.60 -1.61
C PRO A 8 8.85 16.94 -3.02
N GLN A 9 8.20 18.10 -3.18
CA GLN A 9 7.69 18.57 -4.47
C GLN A 9 8.79 18.99 -5.46
N ALA A 10 9.99 19.35 -4.99
CA ALA A 10 11.12 19.69 -5.85
C ALA A 10 11.60 18.51 -6.70
N GLY A 11 11.21 17.28 -6.33
CA GLY A 11 11.42 16.09 -7.17
C GLY A 11 10.53 16.07 -8.42
N LEU A 12 9.35 16.71 -8.37
CA LEU A 12 8.42 16.78 -9.50
C LEU A 12 8.94 17.72 -10.59
N GLU A 13 9.64 18.79 -10.21
CA GLU A 13 10.27 19.74 -11.14
C GLU A 13 11.41 19.12 -11.97
N LYS A 14 11.94 17.97 -11.52
CA LYS A 14 13.02 17.24 -12.20
C LYS A 14 12.51 16.26 -13.26
N ILE A 15 11.19 16.11 -13.40
CA ILE A 15 10.59 15.24 -14.41
C ILE A 15 10.67 15.97 -15.75
N ASP A 16 11.15 15.27 -16.78
CA ASP A 16 11.24 15.83 -18.13
C ASP A 16 9.86 16.29 -18.62
N PRO A 17 9.72 17.51 -19.19
CA PRO A 17 8.43 18.03 -19.64
C PRO A 17 7.71 17.13 -20.66
N LYS A 18 8.44 16.42 -21.53
CA LYS A 18 7.82 15.49 -22.49
C LYS A 18 7.26 14.27 -21.77
N THR A 19 7.95 13.79 -20.73
CA THR A 19 7.43 12.72 -19.87
C THR A 19 6.16 13.16 -19.15
N VAL A 20 6.12 14.38 -18.59
CA VAL A 20 4.91 14.92 -17.97
C VAL A 20 3.75 14.98 -18.97
N GLN A 21 3.99 15.55 -20.16
CA GLN A 21 2.98 15.65 -21.21
C GLN A 21 2.43 14.28 -21.61
N ALA A 22 3.31 13.30 -21.87
CA ALA A 22 2.92 11.95 -22.25
C ALA A 22 2.07 11.27 -21.16
N ILE A 23 2.48 11.37 -19.89
CA ILE A 23 1.73 10.81 -18.76
C ILE A 23 0.34 11.46 -18.67
N THR A 24 0.27 12.79 -18.68
CA THR A 24 -0.98 13.50 -18.49
C THR A 24 -1.96 13.25 -19.63
N MET A 25 -1.50 13.34 -20.89
CA MET A 25 -2.36 13.11 -22.05
C MET A 25 -2.99 11.72 -22.01
N SER A 26 -2.18 10.69 -21.77
CA SER A 26 -2.70 9.33 -21.81
C SER A 26 -3.58 8.97 -20.61
N LEU A 27 -3.28 9.49 -19.42
CA LEU A 27 -4.18 9.31 -18.27
C LEU A 27 -5.54 9.96 -18.53
N VAL A 28 -5.54 11.13 -19.18
CA VAL A 28 -6.76 11.81 -19.62
C VAL A 28 -7.49 11.01 -20.70
N ASP A 29 -6.79 10.46 -21.69
CA ASP A 29 -7.39 9.64 -22.75
C ASP A 29 -8.05 8.38 -22.18
N LEU A 30 -7.37 7.67 -21.29
CA LEU A 30 -7.91 6.50 -20.60
C LEU A 30 -9.14 6.88 -19.74
N TYR A 31 -9.07 8.01 -19.04
CA TYR A 31 -10.19 8.51 -18.22
C TYR A 31 -11.39 8.93 -19.05
N ASN A 32 -11.18 9.56 -20.21
CA ASN A 32 -12.23 10.07 -21.09
C ASN A 32 -13.07 8.97 -21.74
N LYS A 33 -12.61 7.71 -21.72
CA LYS A 33 -13.43 6.56 -22.14
C LYS A 33 -14.67 6.35 -21.26
N GLY A 34 -14.79 7.01 -20.11
CA GLY A 34 -15.95 6.95 -19.23
C GLY A 34 -16.04 5.64 -18.44
N LYS A 35 -17.14 5.37 -17.73
CA LYS A 35 -17.26 4.14 -16.93
C LYS A 35 -17.66 2.93 -17.81
N PRO A 36 -16.96 1.78 -17.75
CA PRO A 36 -17.33 0.60 -18.52
C PRO A 36 -18.67 0.02 -18.06
N LYS A 37 -19.48 -0.43 -19.03
CA LYS A 37 -20.82 -0.98 -18.79
C LYS A 37 -20.77 -2.51 -18.69
N THR A 38 -20.06 -3.17 -19.60
CA THR A 38 -20.01 -4.64 -19.69
C THR A 38 -18.70 -5.21 -19.15
N ASP A 39 -18.68 -6.50 -18.82
CA ASP A 39 -17.48 -7.16 -18.27
C ASP A 39 -16.39 -7.33 -19.34
N ASN A 40 -16.79 -7.57 -20.59
CA ASN A 40 -15.88 -7.54 -21.74
C ASN A 40 -15.20 -6.18 -21.91
N GLU A 41 -15.94 -5.10 -21.72
CA GLU A 41 -15.37 -3.76 -21.79
C GLU A 41 -14.38 -3.49 -20.64
N VAL A 42 -14.68 -4.00 -19.44
CA VAL A 42 -13.72 -3.94 -18.32
C VAL A 42 -12.44 -4.69 -18.68
N ARG A 43 -12.54 -5.93 -19.18
CA ARG A 43 -11.37 -6.71 -19.61
C ARG A 43 -10.55 -6.00 -20.68
N GLN A 44 -11.22 -5.48 -21.70
CA GLN A 44 -10.55 -4.74 -22.78
C GLN A 44 -9.79 -3.54 -22.22
N ARG A 45 -10.41 -2.72 -21.36
CA ARG A 45 -9.77 -1.54 -20.78
C ARG A 45 -8.60 -1.87 -19.87
N VAL A 46 -8.69 -2.98 -19.12
CA VAL A 46 -7.58 -3.47 -18.30
C VAL A 46 -6.40 -3.86 -19.19
N ASN A 47 -6.64 -4.56 -20.30
CA ASN A 47 -5.60 -4.94 -21.25
C ASN A 47 -4.97 -3.71 -21.92
N GLU A 48 -5.79 -2.79 -22.44
CA GLU A 48 -5.34 -1.52 -23.03
C GLU A 48 -4.49 -0.71 -22.04
N TYR A 49 -4.86 -0.73 -20.74
CA TYR A 49 -4.09 -0.08 -19.69
C TYR A 49 -2.69 -0.70 -19.50
N PHE A 50 -2.57 -2.02 -19.49
CA PHE A 50 -1.28 -2.69 -19.36
C PHE A 50 -0.41 -2.54 -20.61
N GLU A 51 -1.01 -2.64 -21.80
CA GLU A 51 -0.34 -2.33 -23.08
C GLU A 51 0.19 -0.90 -23.09
N TYR A 52 -0.60 0.05 -22.58
CA TYR A 52 -0.17 1.43 -22.42
C TYR A 52 1.02 1.57 -21.46
N CYS A 53 0.96 0.91 -20.29
CA CYS A 53 2.07 0.92 -19.34
C CYS A 53 3.36 0.38 -19.98
N GLN A 54 3.25 -0.68 -20.78
CA GLN A 54 4.38 -1.25 -21.52
C GLN A 54 4.91 -0.27 -22.57
N ALA A 55 4.05 0.32 -23.40
CA ALA A 55 4.43 1.22 -24.48
C ALA A 55 5.08 2.52 -23.97
N SER A 56 4.57 3.07 -22.86
CA SER A 56 5.04 4.33 -22.29
C SER A 56 6.12 4.16 -21.22
N SER A 57 6.56 2.92 -20.97
CA SER A 57 7.48 2.57 -19.86
C SER A 57 7.00 3.10 -18.50
N LEU A 58 5.68 3.17 -18.31
CA LEU A 58 5.08 3.62 -17.06
C LEU A 58 4.86 2.45 -16.13
N ARG A 59 5.07 2.71 -14.84
CA ARG A 59 4.87 1.71 -13.80
C ARG A 59 3.37 1.50 -13.58
N PRO A 60 2.87 0.27 -13.68
CA PRO A 60 1.48 -0.01 -13.40
C PRO A 60 1.20 0.16 -11.90
N GLY A 61 -0.03 0.56 -11.57
CA GLY A 61 -0.45 0.89 -10.21
C GLY A 61 -1.96 0.91 -10.07
N VAL A 62 -2.45 0.64 -8.86
CA VAL A 62 -3.89 0.49 -8.59
C VAL A 62 -4.65 1.79 -8.84
N GLU A 63 -4.07 2.95 -8.52
CA GLU A 63 -4.71 4.26 -8.74
C GLU A 63 -4.78 4.65 -10.23
N THR A 64 -3.77 4.30 -11.01
CA THR A 64 -3.76 4.53 -12.46
C THR A 64 -4.72 3.57 -13.17
N LEU A 65 -4.83 2.31 -12.73
CA LEU A 65 -5.84 1.37 -13.19
C LEU A 65 -7.26 1.87 -12.90
N ARG A 66 -7.49 2.36 -11.67
CA ARG A 66 -8.76 2.99 -11.27
C ARG A 66 -9.14 4.13 -12.20
N THR A 67 -8.17 4.98 -12.54
CA THR A 67 -8.35 6.13 -13.43
C THR A 67 -8.73 5.66 -14.83
N ALA A 68 -8.06 4.62 -15.36
CA ALA A 68 -8.38 4.05 -16.66
C ALA A 68 -9.78 3.41 -16.74
N LEU A 69 -10.29 2.93 -15.63
CA LEU A 69 -11.65 2.39 -15.53
C LEU A 69 -12.71 3.46 -15.23
N HIS A 70 -12.33 4.71 -14.98
CA HIS A 70 -13.22 5.81 -14.60
C HIS A 70 -14.14 5.43 -13.41
N VAL A 71 -13.56 4.84 -12.36
CA VAL A 71 -14.31 4.44 -11.15
C VAL A 71 -13.80 5.13 -9.89
N SER A 72 -14.65 5.22 -8.88
CA SER A 72 -14.24 5.66 -7.55
C SER A 72 -13.37 4.59 -6.88
N ARG A 73 -12.62 4.98 -5.86
CA ARG A 73 -11.81 4.06 -5.05
C ARG A 73 -12.68 3.01 -4.35
N SER A 74 -13.85 3.42 -3.85
CA SER A 74 -14.81 2.51 -3.22
C SER A 74 -15.33 1.46 -4.21
N THR A 75 -15.69 1.86 -5.43
CA THR A 75 -16.17 0.92 -6.46
C THR A 75 -15.09 -0.09 -6.85
N LEU A 76 -13.85 0.35 -7.09
CA LEU A 76 -12.78 -0.59 -7.42
C LEU A 76 -12.49 -1.56 -6.26
N TYR A 77 -12.53 -1.06 -5.03
CA TYR A 77 -12.38 -1.90 -3.84
C TYR A 77 -13.51 -2.93 -3.74
N GLU A 78 -14.77 -2.52 -3.86
CA GLU A 78 -15.93 -3.43 -3.87
C GLU A 78 -15.79 -4.51 -4.93
N TRP A 79 -15.42 -4.15 -6.16
CA TRP A 79 -15.20 -5.10 -7.24
C TRP A 79 -14.08 -6.09 -6.92
N SER A 80 -12.99 -5.63 -6.31
CA SER A 80 -11.90 -6.52 -5.88
C SER A 80 -12.30 -7.50 -4.77
N GLN A 81 -13.35 -7.18 -4.01
CA GLN A 81 -13.92 -8.05 -2.96
C GLN A 81 -15.10 -8.88 -3.49
N GLY A 82 -15.40 -8.82 -4.80
CA GLY A 82 -16.56 -9.49 -5.38
C GLY A 82 -17.91 -8.91 -4.95
N ARG A 83 -17.95 -7.66 -4.48
CA ARG A 83 -19.16 -6.95 -4.07
C ARG A 83 -19.61 -5.97 -5.16
N ASN A 84 -20.92 -5.80 -5.32
CA ASN A 84 -21.53 -4.88 -6.28
C ASN A 84 -21.02 -5.04 -7.74
N CYS A 85 -20.64 -6.26 -8.12
CA CYS A 85 -20.21 -6.62 -9.47
C CYS A 85 -20.55 -8.07 -9.80
N SER A 86 -20.40 -8.43 -11.08
CA SER A 86 -20.45 -9.82 -11.51
C SER A 86 -19.19 -10.58 -11.05
N SER A 87 -19.29 -11.91 -11.02
CA SER A 87 -18.15 -12.79 -10.73
C SER A 87 -17.01 -12.58 -11.73
N GLU A 88 -17.33 -12.44 -13.01
CA GLU A 88 -16.35 -12.22 -14.07
C GLU A 88 -15.60 -10.90 -13.88
N ARG A 89 -16.32 -9.81 -13.54
CA ARG A 89 -15.69 -8.52 -13.24
C ARG A 89 -14.78 -8.60 -12.02
N ALA A 90 -15.19 -9.32 -10.99
CA ALA A 90 -14.37 -9.51 -9.81
C ALA A 90 -13.05 -10.21 -10.15
N GLU A 91 -13.11 -11.29 -10.94
CA GLU A 91 -11.94 -12.05 -11.38
C GLU A 91 -10.99 -11.20 -12.23
N ILE A 92 -11.52 -10.43 -13.19
CA ILE A 92 -10.70 -9.51 -14.01
C ILE A 92 -9.95 -8.50 -13.12
N ILE A 93 -10.64 -7.89 -12.16
CA ILE A 93 -10.05 -6.87 -11.29
C ILE A 93 -9.05 -7.48 -10.31
N GLN A 94 -9.34 -8.65 -9.76
CA GLN A 94 -8.41 -9.38 -8.89
C GLN A 94 -7.16 -9.81 -9.66
N GLY A 95 -7.30 -10.31 -10.89
CA GLY A 95 -6.17 -10.61 -11.77
C GLY A 95 -5.32 -9.38 -12.08
N ALA A 96 -5.96 -8.26 -12.41
CA ALA A 96 -5.25 -7.00 -12.66
C ALA A 96 -4.46 -6.51 -11.42
N LYS A 97 -5.03 -6.62 -10.22
CA LYS A 97 -4.33 -6.29 -8.97
C LYS A 97 -3.16 -7.23 -8.72
N SER A 98 -3.36 -8.54 -8.90
CA SER A 98 -2.29 -9.54 -8.76
C SER A 98 -1.09 -9.25 -9.67
N ILE A 99 -1.32 -8.83 -10.92
CA ILE A 99 -0.26 -8.42 -11.85
C ILE A 99 0.50 -7.19 -11.32
N ILE A 100 -0.22 -6.19 -10.81
CA ILE A 100 0.40 -4.98 -10.22
C ILE A 100 1.22 -5.33 -8.98
N ASP A 101 0.70 -6.23 -8.15
CA ASP A 101 1.32 -6.69 -6.92
C ASP A 101 2.62 -7.47 -7.23
N SER A 102 2.58 -8.40 -8.18
CA SER A 102 3.77 -9.10 -8.67
C SER A 102 4.79 -8.17 -9.34
N PHE A 103 4.33 -7.16 -10.09
CA PHE A 103 5.24 -6.15 -10.66
C PHE A 103 6.00 -5.40 -9.56
N LEU A 104 5.28 -4.98 -8.51
CA LEU A 104 5.86 -4.28 -7.39
C LEU A 104 6.87 -5.17 -6.64
N GLU A 105 6.53 -6.44 -6.41
CA GLU A 105 7.44 -7.43 -5.83
C GLU A 105 8.74 -7.53 -6.62
N GLN A 106 8.66 -7.72 -7.94
CA GLN A 106 9.84 -7.78 -8.81
C GLN A 106 10.63 -6.47 -8.81
N ALA A 107 9.95 -5.32 -8.79
CA ALA A 107 10.61 -4.02 -8.71
C ALA A 107 11.38 -3.86 -7.39
N MET A 108 10.85 -4.34 -6.27
CA MET A 108 11.53 -4.36 -4.98
C MET A 108 12.73 -5.31 -4.97
N LEU A 109 12.56 -6.54 -5.46
CA LEU A 109 13.63 -7.54 -5.53
C LEU A 109 14.78 -7.10 -6.46
N SER A 110 14.51 -6.27 -7.46
CA SER A 110 15.55 -5.73 -8.35
C SER A 110 16.51 -4.72 -7.70
N GLY A 111 16.27 -4.31 -6.44
CA GLY A 111 17.07 -3.32 -5.72
C GLY A 111 16.89 -1.88 -6.21
N LYS A 112 16.04 -1.64 -7.21
CA LYS A 112 15.76 -0.31 -7.78
C LYS A 112 14.76 0.50 -6.94
N VAL A 113 14.06 -0.13 -6.01
CA VAL A 113 13.12 0.52 -5.09
C VAL A 113 13.79 0.62 -3.72
N ASN A 114 13.70 1.80 -3.10
CA ASN A 114 14.20 1.99 -1.75
C ASN A 114 13.49 1.01 -0.78
N PRO A 115 14.21 0.28 0.09
CA PRO A 115 13.61 -0.71 0.98
C PRO A 115 12.47 -0.16 1.86
N ALA A 116 12.59 1.07 2.38
CA ALA A 116 11.53 1.68 3.19
C ALA A 116 10.26 1.96 2.36
N THR A 117 10.43 2.40 1.11
CA THR A 117 9.33 2.54 0.15
C THR A 117 8.70 1.20 -0.19
N GLY A 118 9.51 0.15 -0.35
CA GLY A 118 9.02 -1.21 -0.57
C GLY A 118 8.15 -1.70 0.58
N ILE A 119 8.65 -1.61 1.82
CA ILE A 119 7.91 -1.98 3.05
C ILE A 119 6.59 -1.21 3.14
N PHE A 120 6.60 0.10 2.82
CA PHE A 120 5.38 0.90 2.80
C PHE A 120 4.34 0.32 1.84
N TYR A 121 4.74 -0.03 0.62
CA TYR A 121 3.79 -0.62 -0.33
C TYR A 121 3.32 -2.02 0.09
N CYS A 122 4.22 -2.89 0.57
CA CYS A 122 3.84 -4.22 1.04
C CYS A 122 2.77 -4.15 2.13
N LYS A 123 2.95 -3.26 3.11
CA LYS A 123 1.99 -3.12 4.21
C LYS A 123 0.66 -2.56 3.76
N ASN A 124 0.69 -1.50 2.97
CA ASN A 124 -0.53 -0.77 2.63
C ASN A 124 -1.34 -1.45 1.51
N TRP A 125 -0.68 -2.13 0.57
CA TRP A 125 -1.31 -2.62 -0.65
C TRP A 125 -1.31 -4.15 -0.73
N LEU A 126 -0.24 -4.82 -0.30
CA LEU A 126 -0.13 -6.29 -0.32
C LEU A 126 -0.67 -6.95 0.97
N GLY A 127 -1.03 -6.16 1.98
CA GLY A 127 -1.56 -6.65 3.25
C GLY A 127 -0.52 -7.27 4.18
N TYR A 128 0.75 -6.96 4.00
CA TYR A 128 1.83 -7.50 4.84
C TYR A 128 1.82 -6.80 6.21
N HIS A 129 2.28 -7.49 7.25
CA HIS A 129 2.45 -6.90 8.58
C HIS A 129 3.81 -7.27 9.16
N ASP A 130 4.36 -6.38 9.99
CA ASP A 130 5.56 -6.71 10.77
C ASP A 130 5.14 -7.52 11.99
N SER A 131 5.83 -8.63 12.24
CA SER A 131 5.69 -9.41 13.47
C SER A 131 6.87 -9.13 14.37
N ILE A 132 6.61 -8.75 15.63
CA ILE A 132 7.63 -8.51 16.65
C ILE A 132 7.40 -9.51 17.77
N SER A 133 8.42 -10.30 18.11
CA SER A 133 8.44 -11.17 19.29
C SER A 133 9.28 -10.50 20.37
N LEU A 134 8.71 -10.34 21.57
CA LEU A 134 9.40 -9.77 22.72
C LEU A 134 9.65 -10.90 23.73
N GLU A 135 10.91 -11.17 24.02
CA GLU A 135 11.29 -12.06 25.11
C GLU A 135 11.54 -11.22 26.36
N GLU A 136 10.67 -11.36 27.35
CA GLU A 136 10.78 -10.64 28.62
C GLU A 136 11.85 -11.32 29.49
N SER A 137 13.03 -10.70 29.55
CA SER A 137 14.15 -11.17 30.38
C SER A 137 14.11 -10.67 31.81
N LEU A 138 12.98 -10.07 32.24
CA LEU A 138 12.83 -9.65 33.62
C LEU A 138 12.84 -10.90 34.51
N PRO A 139 13.76 -10.99 35.49
CA PRO A 139 13.67 -12.05 36.48
C PRO A 139 12.30 -11.94 37.15
N MET A 140 11.60 -13.06 37.28
CA MET A 140 10.38 -13.18 38.09
C MET A 140 10.71 -12.70 39.50
N THR A 141 10.57 -11.41 39.75
CA THR A 141 10.66 -10.85 41.09
C THR A 141 9.40 -11.35 41.75
N SER A 142 9.53 -12.34 42.63
CA SER A 142 8.40 -12.69 43.49
C SER A 142 7.99 -11.40 44.18
N THR A 143 6.80 -10.92 43.88
CA THR A 143 6.16 -9.89 44.70
C THR A 143 5.94 -10.53 46.05
N GLN A 144 6.96 -10.48 46.91
CA GLN A 144 6.75 -10.73 48.33
C GLN A 144 5.86 -9.59 48.80
N GLU A 145 4.69 -9.94 49.34
CA GLU A 145 3.83 -8.96 49.97
C GLU A 145 4.65 -8.25 51.06
N ALA A 146 4.69 -6.93 51.01
CA ALA A 146 5.30 -6.16 52.08
C ALA A 146 4.59 -6.51 53.39
N LEU A 147 5.36 -6.85 54.43
CA LEU A 147 4.82 -7.17 55.76
C LEU A 147 3.85 -6.07 56.20
N ARG A 148 2.68 -6.46 56.68
CA ARG A 148 1.71 -5.49 57.21
C ARG A 148 2.20 -4.99 58.56
N ALA A 149 1.72 -3.84 58.99
CA ALA A 149 2.08 -3.27 60.31
C ALA A 149 1.77 -4.23 61.48
N GLU A 150 0.87 -5.19 61.25
CA GLU A 150 0.45 -6.26 62.17
C GLU A 150 1.54 -7.31 62.39
N ASP A 151 2.38 -7.55 61.37
CA ASP A 151 3.41 -8.59 61.34
C ASP A 151 4.75 -8.09 61.89
N LEU A 152 4.84 -6.81 62.27
CA LEU A 152 6.04 -6.23 62.87
C LEU A 152 6.14 -6.62 64.35
N PRO A 153 7.29 -7.12 64.83
CA PRO A 153 7.48 -7.47 66.23
C PRO A 153 7.30 -6.23 67.11
N LYS A 154 6.40 -6.31 68.09
CA LYS A 154 6.19 -5.23 69.06
C LYS A 154 7.34 -5.23 70.06
N LEU A 155 8.23 -4.23 69.98
CA LEU A 155 9.22 -4.00 71.03
C LEU A 155 8.50 -3.49 72.29
N GLY A 156 8.72 -4.17 73.42
CA GLY A 156 8.30 -3.69 74.74
C GLY A 156 7.26 -4.53 75.50
N ALA A 157 7.02 -5.80 75.13
CA ALA A 157 6.33 -6.73 76.04
C ALA A 157 7.36 -7.44 76.94
N GLU A 158 7.96 -6.66 77.84
CA GLU A 158 8.59 -7.20 79.06
C GLU A 158 7.53 -7.21 80.15
N GLU A 159 7.11 -8.42 80.56
CA GLU A 159 6.88 -8.89 81.93
C GLU A 159 6.41 -10.35 81.93
#